data_AF-K1T5T2-F1
#
_entry.id   AF-K1T5T2-F1
#
_cell.length_a   1.000
_cell.length_b   1.000
_cell.length_c   1.000
_cell.angle_alpha   90.00
_cell.angle_beta   90.00
_cell.angle_gamma   90.00
#
_symmetry.space_group_name_H-M   'P 1'
#
loop_
_entity.id
_entity.type
_entity.pdbx_description
1 polymer ?
#
loop_
_entity_poly.entity_id
_entity_poly.type
_entity_poly.pdbx_seq_one_letter_code
_entity_poly.pdbx_strand_id
1 'polypeptide(L)'
;MLEGANHVFSNIMSRALGELDYDDAARLRAGAPYPDDGEKPELAVLELPDADDDAPTPEKAALEADYVARRIRALIDGGASVWENGAERPAHYGDVVILLRSANSVGPMYRAALEAQGIPVSAETSGGFYTSEEVSVLCSLLAVVDNPHQDVPLIAALRSPL
;
A
#
# COMPACT_ATOMS: atom_id res chain seq x y z
N MET A 1 -4.97 -15.26 13.73
CA MET A 1 -5.64 -14.06 13.16
C MET A 1 -7.09 -13.84 13.63
N LEU A 2 -8.00 -14.82 13.48
CA LEU A 2 -9.44 -14.63 13.77
C LEU A 2 -9.75 -14.18 15.21
N GLU A 3 -9.02 -14.71 16.19
CA GLU A 3 -9.18 -14.31 17.59
C GLU A 3 -8.85 -12.84 17.82
N GLY A 4 -7.78 -12.33 17.20
CA GLY A 4 -7.40 -10.93 17.27
C GLY A 4 -8.46 -10.01 16.64
N ALA A 5 -8.98 -10.38 15.47
CA ALA A 5 -10.07 -9.64 14.83
C ALA A 5 -11.33 -9.64 15.71
N ASN A 6 -11.78 -10.81 16.18
CA ASN A 6 -12.92 -10.94 17.08
C ASN A 6 -12.73 -10.10 18.36
N HIS A 7 -11.52 -10.07 18.92
CA HIS A 7 -11.21 -9.27 20.10
C HIS A 7 -11.36 -7.77 19.82
N VAL A 8 -10.78 -7.26 18.74
CA VAL A 8 -10.91 -5.85 18.35
C VAL A 8 -12.37 -5.47 18.12
N PHE A 9 -13.09 -6.21 17.26
CA PHE A 9 -14.47 -5.87 16.91
C PHE A 9 -15.44 -6.00 18.08
N SER A 10 -15.24 -6.95 19.00
CA SER A 10 -16.07 -7.04 20.21
C SER A 10 -15.98 -5.82 21.13
N ASN A 11 -14.90 -5.04 21.06
CA ASN A 11 -14.72 -3.84 21.88
C ASN A 11 -15.17 -2.56 21.17
N ILE A 12 -15.14 -2.51 19.84
CA ILE A 12 -15.40 -1.27 19.07
C ILE A 12 -16.71 -1.29 18.26
N MET A 13 -17.25 -2.45 17.92
CA MET A 13 -18.43 -2.56 17.05
C MET A 13 -19.69 -2.79 17.91
N SER A 14 -20.41 -1.69 18.13
CA SER A 14 -21.70 -1.66 18.85
C SER A 14 -22.72 -0.88 18.04
N ARG A 15 -24.02 -1.03 18.34
CA ARG A 15 -25.07 -0.21 17.70
C ARG A 15 -24.81 1.29 17.71
N ALA A 16 -24.16 1.81 18.76
CA ALA A 16 -23.90 3.23 18.90
C ALA A 16 -22.78 3.75 17.97
N LEU A 17 -21.80 2.91 17.63
CA LEU A 17 -20.59 3.30 16.89
C LEU A 17 -20.49 2.66 15.49
N GLY A 18 -21.13 1.51 15.28
CA GLY A 18 -21.05 0.71 14.06
C GLY A 18 -22.39 0.12 13.60
N GLU A 19 -23.51 0.63 14.13
CA GLU A 19 -24.90 0.29 13.74
C GLU A 19 -25.32 -1.18 13.93
N LEU A 20 -24.43 -2.02 14.45
CA LEU A 20 -24.63 -3.45 14.68
C LEU A 20 -23.89 -3.88 15.95
N ASP A 21 -24.47 -4.81 16.70
CA ASP A 21 -23.79 -5.45 17.83
C ASP A 21 -22.98 -6.65 17.35
N TYR A 22 -21.69 -6.68 17.69
CA TYR A 22 -20.81 -7.79 17.37
C TYR A 22 -21.02 -8.96 18.35
N ASP A 23 -22.09 -9.73 18.14
CA ASP A 23 -22.51 -10.85 18.99
C ASP A 23 -21.92 -12.21 18.56
N ASP A 24 -22.32 -13.28 19.24
CA ASP A 24 -21.84 -14.65 18.97
C ASP A 24 -22.15 -15.16 17.55
N ALA A 25 -23.17 -14.60 16.89
CA ALA A 25 -23.51 -14.93 15.51
C ALA A 25 -22.62 -14.17 14.52
N ALA A 26 -22.16 -12.97 14.86
CA ALA A 26 -21.24 -12.17 14.05
C ALA A 26 -19.76 -12.60 14.17
N ARG A 27 -19.40 -13.35 15.22
CA ARG A 27 -18.04 -13.83 15.47
C ARG A 27 -17.48 -14.69 14.33
N LEU A 28 -16.26 -14.37 13.90
CA LEU A 28 -15.51 -15.17 12.93
C LEU A 28 -15.08 -16.50 13.56
N ARG A 29 -15.31 -17.61 12.83
CA ARG A 29 -14.95 -18.97 13.25
C ARG A 29 -14.08 -19.60 12.17
N ALA A 30 -13.04 -20.32 12.59
CA ALA A 30 -12.15 -21.00 11.65
C ALA A 30 -12.94 -22.07 10.88
N GLY A 31 -13.08 -21.88 9.57
CA GLY A 31 -13.65 -22.88 8.65
C GLY A 31 -12.60 -23.60 7.82
N ALA A 32 -11.39 -23.05 7.73
CA ALA A 32 -10.28 -23.60 6.95
C ALA A 32 -9.26 -24.29 7.87
N PRO A 33 -8.70 -25.44 7.46
CA PRO A 33 -7.76 -26.22 8.26
C PRO A 33 -6.33 -25.69 8.07
N TYR A 34 -6.06 -24.50 8.60
CA TYR A 34 -4.69 -24.01 8.70
C TYR A 34 -4.00 -24.62 9.92
N PRO A 35 -2.73 -25.04 9.81
CA PRO A 35 -1.95 -25.43 10.98
C PRO A 35 -1.78 -24.23 11.92
N ASP A 36 -1.65 -24.51 13.21
CA ASP A 36 -1.26 -23.49 14.19
C ASP A 36 0.26 -23.31 14.12
N ASP A 37 0.68 -22.19 13.54
CA ASP A 37 2.07 -21.75 13.42
C ASP A 37 2.50 -20.87 14.61
N GLY A 38 1.59 -20.58 15.55
CA GLY A 38 1.82 -19.69 16.68
C GLY A 38 1.97 -18.22 16.30
N GLU A 39 1.72 -17.86 15.04
CA GLU A 39 1.94 -16.52 14.53
C GLU A 39 0.80 -15.58 14.93
N LYS A 40 1.18 -14.41 15.45
CA LYS A 40 0.25 -13.46 16.07
C LYS A 40 0.24 -12.14 15.32
N PRO A 41 -0.91 -11.44 15.27
CA PRO A 41 -0.94 -10.07 14.76
C PRO A 41 0.08 -9.20 15.50
N GLU A 42 0.85 -8.42 14.74
CA GLU A 42 1.83 -7.48 15.26
C GLU A 42 1.27 -6.06 15.22
N LEU A 43 1.56 -5.26 16.26
CA LEU A 43 1.28 -3.82 16.29
C LEU A 43 2.61 -3.09 16.50
N ALA A 44 3.01 -2.32 15.49
CA ALA A 44 4.16 -1.45 15.56
C ALA A 44 3.72 -0.03 15.90
N VAL A 45 4.29 0.55 16.96
CA VAL A 45 4.08 1.95 17.35
C VAL A 45 5.37 2.71 17.07
N LEU A 46 5.28 3.71 16.20
CA LEU A 46 6.42 4.54 15.82
C LEU A 46 6.34 5.88 16.54
N GLU A 47 7.44 6.25 17.19
CA GLU A 47 7.58 7.59 17.77
C GLU A 47 7.91 8.59 16.65
N LEU A 48 7.16 9.68 16.62
CA LEU A 48 7.35 10.76 15.67
C LEU A 48 8.09 11.92 16.37
N PRO A 49 9.21 12.41 15.81
CA PRO A 49 9.85 13.62 16.33
C PRO A 49 8.95 14.83 16.10
N ASP A 50 8.68 15.60 17.16
CA ASP A 50 7.98 16.90 17.20
C ASP A 50 6.76 17.07 16.27
N ALA A 51 5.76 16.19 16.41
CA ALA A 51 4.49 16.31 15.68
C ALA A 51 3.36 16.79 16.59
N ASP A 52 3.22 18.12 16.72
CA ASP A 52 2.11 18.78 17.45
C ASP A 52 0.78 18.78 16.66
N ASP A 53 0.69 17.96 15.59
CA ASP A 53 -0.47 17.91 14.69
C ASP A 53 -0.84 16.46 14.40
N ASP A 54 -2.09 16.05 14.66
CA ASP A 54 -2.61 14.69 14.44
C ASP A 54 -2.82 14.36 12.95
N ALA A 55 -2.65 15.33 12.06
CA ALA A 55 -2.78 15.11 10.63
C ALA A 55 -1.67 14.18 10.08
N PRO A 56 -1.98 13.29 9.12
CA PRO A 56 -0.96 12.55 8.37
C PRO A 56 -0.16 13.52 7.51
N THR A 57 1.06 13.83 7.92
CA THR A 57 2.01 14.62 7.13
C THR A 57 2.82 13.71 6.21
N PRO A 58 3.38 14.24 5.11
CA PRO A 58 4.24 13.44 4.22
C PRO A 58 5.42 12.78 4.92
N GLU A 59 5.98 13.43 5.94
CA GLU A 59 7.10 12.93 6.73
C GLU A 59 6.70 11.72 7.59
N LYS A 60 5.52 11.74 8.21
CA LYS A 60 4.98 10.60 8.97
C LYS A 60 4.79 9.39 8.07
N ALA A 61 4.16 9.59 6.91
CA ALA A 61 3.93 8.53 5.93
C ALA A 61 5.25 7.95 5.40
N ALA A 62 6.29 8.78 5.23
CA ALA A 62 7.61 8.31 4.82
C ALA A 62 8.28 7.43 5.90
N LEU A 63 8.17 7.80 7.18
CA LEU A 63 8.70 6.99 8.27
C LEU A 63 7.97 5.64 8.39
N GLU A 64 6.65 5.66 8.34
CA GLU A 64 5.82 4.45 8.33
C GLU A 64 6.17 3.55 7.13
N ALA A 65 6.32 4.13 5.94
CA ALA A 65 6.68 3.42 4.74
C ALA A 65 8.06 2.73 4.83
N ASP A 66 9.07 3.43 5.37
CA ASP A 66 10.40 2.85 5.60
C ASP A 66 10.36 1.67 6.58
N TYR A 67 9.63 1.83 7.69
CA TYR A 67 9.45 0.75 8.66
C TYR A 67 8.79 -0.47 8.01
N VAL A 68 7.70 -0.27 7.26
CA VAL A 68 6.97 -1.34 6.57
C VAL A 68 7.88 -2.05 5.56
N ALA A 69 8.65 -1.31 4.76
CA ALA A 69 9.56 -1.89 3.80
C ALA A 69 10.63 -2.76 4.47
N ARG A 70 11.23 -2.29 5.59
CA ARG A 70 12.17 -3.08 6.38
C ARG A 70 11.54 -4.32 7.00
N ARG A 71 10.31 -4.23 7.51
CA ARG A 71 9.60 -5.36 8.11
C ARG A 71 9.29 -6.44 7.08
N ILE A 72 8.81 -6.07 5.90
CA ILE A 72 8.55 -6.99 4.78
C ILE A 72 9.84 -7.71 4.39
N ARG A 73 10.94 -6.98 4.24
CA ARG A 73 12.23 -7.59 3.93
C ARG A 73 12.67 -8.58 5.01
N ALA A 74 12.55 -8.20 6.28
CA ALA A 74 12.89 -9.08 7.39
C ALA A 74 12.03 -10.36 7.45
N LEU A 75 10.76 -10.30 7.03
CA LEU A 75 9.90 -11.49 6.93
C LEU A 75 10.39 -12.43 5.82
N ILE A 76 10.66 -11.90 4.64
CA ILE A 76 11.12 -12.70 3.50
C ILE A 76 12.51 -13.28 3.76
N ASP A 77 13.48 -12.45 4.17
CA ASP A 77 14.85 -12.87 4.46
C ASP A 77 14.92 -13.78 5.70
N GLY A 78 13.96 -13.63 6.62
CA GLY A 78 13.80 -14.48 7.80
C GLY A 78 13.20 -15.86 7.51
N GLY A 79 12.80 -16.14 6.27
CA GLY A 79 12.25 -17.43 5.87
C GLY A 79 10.80 -17.64 6.32
N ALA A 80 10.01 -16.58 6.42
CA ALA A 80 8.57 -16.69 6.63
C ALA A 80 7.95 -17.64 5.60
N SER A 81 6.90 -18.34 5.99
CA SER A 81 6.25 -19.35 5.17
C SER A 81 4.79 -19.03 4.93
N VAL A 82 4.23 -19.61 3.88
CA VAL A 82 2.83 -19.50 3.50
C VAL A 82 2.27 -20.89 3.28
N TRP A 83 1.06 -21.11 3.79
CA TRP A 83 0.32 -22.34 3.58
C TRP A 83 -0.46 -22.28 2.26
N GLU A 84 -0.12 -23.15 1.33
CA GLU A 84 -0.73 -23.22 0.00
C GLU A 84 -0.98 -24.68 -0.39
N ASN A 85 -2.21 -25.01 -0.80
CA ASN A 85 -2.59 -26.34 -1.28
C ASN A 85 -2.25 -27.50 -0.32
N GLY A 86 -2.28 -27.27 1.00
CA GLY A 86 -2.01 -28.30 2.00
C GLY A 86 -0.53 -28.53 2.31
N ALA A 87 0.35 -27.66 1.82
CA ALA A 87 1.77 -27.67 2.13
C ALA A 87 2.27 -26.27 2.48
N GLU A 88 3.38 -26.23 3.20
CA GLU A 88 4.09 -25.01 3.55
C GLU A 88 5.15 -24.72 2.48
N ARG A 89 5.22 -23.46 2.03
CA ARG A 89 6.27 -22.99 1.12
C ARG A 89 6.87 -21.68 1.63
N PRO A 90 8.11 -21.35 1.22
CA PRO A 90 8.68 -20.03 1.50
C PRO A 90 7.77 -18.91 0.97
N ALA A 91 7.61 -17.87 1.77
CA ALA A 91 6.94 -16.64 1.35
C ALA A 91 7.76 -15.92 0.28
N HIS A 92 7.07 -15.31 -0.67
CA HIS A 92 7.65 -14.39 -1.63
C HIS A 92 6.92 -13.05 -1.60
N TYR A 93 7.48 -12.00 -2.19
CA TYR A 93 6.86 -10.66 -2.18
C TYR A 93 5.42 -10.63 -2.72
N GLY A 94 5.05 -11.54 -3.63
CA GLY A 94 3.68 -11.68 -4.13
C GLY A 94 2.65 -12.15 -3.11
N ASP A 95 3.08 -12.62 -1.93
CA ASP A 95 2.19 -13.02 -0.83
C ASP A 95 1.86 -11.86 0.12
N VAL A 96 2.48 -10.69 -0.09
CA VAL A 96 2.35 -9.52 0.78
C VAL A 96 1.45 -8.48 0.13
N VAL A 97 0.49 -7.96 0.91
CA VAL A 97 -0.37 -6.84 0.51
C VAL A 97 -0.33 -5.74 1.58
N ILE A 98 -0.23 -4.49 1.13
CA ILE A 98 -0.30 -3.31 2.00
C ILE A 98 -1.66 -2.63 1.77
N LEU A 99 -2.46 -2.53 2.83
CA LEU A 99 -3.77 -1.88 2.78
C LEU A 99 -3.65 -0.46 3.35
N LEU A 100 -3.94 0.54 2.52
CA LEU A 100 -3.88 1.95 2.87
C LEU A 100 -5.29 2.53 2.80
N ARG A 101 -5.68 3.35 3.79
CA ARG A 101 -6.99 4.03 3.78
C ARG A 101 -7.15 4.93 2.56
N SER A 102 -6.07 5.63 2.17
CA SER A 102 -6.04 6.51 1.00
C SER A 102 -4.76 6.25 0.20
N ALA A 103 -4.81 5.20 -0.62
CA ALA A 103 -3.65 4.77 -1.41
C ALA A 103 -3.14 5.88 -2.37
N ASN A 104 -4.03 6.72 -2.90
CA ASN A 104 -3.63 7.80 -3.82
C ASN A 104 -2.81 8.90 -3.14
N SER A 105 -3.00 9.15 -1.84
CA SER A 105 -2.29 10.23 -1.14
C SER A 105 -0.93 9.80 -0.59
N VAL A 106 -0.80 8.56 -0.10
CA VAL A 106 0.42 8.07 0.55
C VAL A 106 1.15 6.98 -0.25
N GLY A 107 0.49 6.37 -1.24
CA GLY A 107 1.05 5.29 -2.05
C GLY A 107 2.40 5.61 -2.71
N PRO A 108 2.64 6.82 -3.22
CA PRO A 108 3.96 7.19 -3.76
C PRO A 108 5.10 7.06 -2.73
N MET A 109 4.87 7.40 -1.45
CA MET A 109 5.89 7.23 -0.40
C MET A 109 6.20 5.76 -0.13
N TYR A 110 5.16 4.92 -0.06
CA TYR A 110 5.33 3.47 0.12
C TYR A 110 6.07 2.84 -1.05
N ARG A 111 5.73 3.23 -2.28
CA ARG A 111 6.45 2.77 -3.48
C ARG A 111 7.93 3.11 -3.40
N ALA A 112 8.27 4.37 -3.11
CA ALA A 112 9.67 4.80 -3.02
C ALA A 112 10.45 4.05 -1.93
N ALA A 113 9.85 3.83 -0.75
CA ALA A 113 10.49 3.08 0.33
C ALA A 113 10.71 1.60 -0.01
N LEU A 114 9.75 0.96 -0.66
CA LEU A 114 9.86 -0.43 -1.11
C LEU A 114 10.95 -0.58 -2.19
N GLU A 115 10.96 0.32 -3.18
CA GLU A 115 11.97 0.34 -4.25
C GLU A 115 13.38 0.58 -3.70
N ALA A 116 13.53 1.46 -2.71
CA ALA A 116 14.81 1.70 -2.04
C ALA A 116 15.36 0.44 -1.31
N GLN A 117 14.47 -0.46 -0.88
CA GLN A 117 14.83 -1.76 -0.32
C GLN A 117 14.97 -2.87 -1.38
N GLY A 118 14.72 -2.57 -2.66
CA GLY A 118 14.75 -3.56 -3.75
C GLY A 118 13.54 -4.49 -3.76
N ILE A 119 12.42 -4.08 -3.16
CA ILE A 119 11.18 -4.85 -3.10
C ILE A 119 10.32 -4.51 -4.32
N PRO A 120 9.92 -5.51 -5.14
CA PRO A 120 9.03 -5.27 -6.27
C PRO A 120 7.64 -4.85 -5.78
N VAL A 121 7.09 -3.80 -6.36
CA VAL A 121 5.80 -3.23 -5.96
C VAL A 121 4.90 -3.01 -7.19
N SER A 122 3.64 -3.40 -7.05
CA SER A 122 2.57 -3.08 -7.99
C SER A 122 1.46 -2.36 -7.24
N ALA A 123 1.00 -1.23 -7.77
CA ALA A 123 -0.13 -0.50 -7.22
C ALA A 123 -0.95 0.12 -8.35
N GLU A 124 -2.27 -0.11 -8.32
CA GLU A 124 -3.21 0.56 -9.21
C GLU A 124 -3.26 2.05 -8.85
N THR A 125 -2.59 2.87 -9.66
CA THR A 125 -2.64 4.33 -9.49
C THR A 125 -3.76 4.86 -10.36
N SER A 126 -4.84 5.34 -9.74
CA SER A 126 -5.91 6.06 -10.43
C SER A 126 -5.49 7.52 -10.61
N GLY A 127 -4.45 7.76 -11.41
CA GLY A 127 -3.92 9.08 -11.65
C GLY A 127 -2.51 9.05 -12.23
N GLY A 128 -2.24 9.93 -13.19
CA GLY A 128 -0.89 10.15 -13.71
C GLY A 128 -0.61 9.63 -15.12
N PHE A 129 -1.57 8.96 -15.77
CA PHE A 129 -1.42 8.55 -17.18
C PHE A 129 -1.03 9.74 -18.07
N TYR A 130 -1.72 10.89 -17.94
CA TYR A 130 -1.42 12.11 -18.71
C TYR A 130 -0.24 12.93 -18.17
N THR A 131 0.30 12.59 -16.99
CA THR A 131 1.45 13.29 -16.40
C THR A 131 2.76 12.53 -16.58
N SER A 132 2.70 11.28 -17.04
CA SER A 132 3.89 10.56 -17.48
C SER A 132 4.58 11.36 -18.58
N GLU A 133 5.90 11.52 -18.47
CA GLU A 133 6.70 12.31 -19.40
C GLU A 133 6.45 11.90 -20.86
N GLU A 134 6.41 10.59 -21.12
CA GLU A 134 6.14 10.00 -22.45
C GLU A 134 4.76 10.36 -23.00
N VAL A 135 3.72 10.32 -22.16
CA VAL A 135 2.34 10.62 -22.58
C VAL A 135 2.16 12.12 -22.78
N SER A 136 2.76 12.94 -21.92
CA SER A 136 2.79 14.40 -22.08
C SER A 136 3.50 14.82 -23.38
N VAL A 137 4.61 14.15 -23.73
CA VAL A 137 5.31 14.35 -25.01
C VAL A 137 4.42 13.96 -26.19
N LEU A 138 3.75 12.81 -26.15
CA LEU A 138 2.86 12.37 -27.22
C LEU A 138 1.65 13.30 -27.39
N CYS A 139 1.04 13.74 -26.29
CA CYS A 139 -0.03 14.75 -26.32
C CYS A 139 0.46 16.07 -26.91
N SER A 140 1.68 16.51 -26.55
CA SER A 140 2.29 17.72 -27.11
C SER A 140 2.52 17.60 -28.61
N LEU A 141 2.99 16.45 -29.09
CA LEU A 141 3.16 16.18 -30.52
C LEU A 141 1.82 16.22 -31.27
N LEU A 142 0.77 15.58 -30.74
CA LEU A 142 -0.56 15.59 -31.35
C LEU A 142 -1.15 17.00 -31.40
N ALA A 143 -0.94 17.81 -30.36
CA ALA A 143 -1.36 19.21 -30.33
C ALA A 143 -0.65 20.07 -31.39
N VAL A 144 0.64 19.82 -31.66
CA VAL A 144 1.39 20.48 -32.75
C VAL A 144 0.88 20.08 -34.13
N VAL A 145 0.50 18.81 -34.32
CA VAL A 145 -0.08 18.32 -35.58
C VAL A 145 -1.45 18.95 -35.83
N ASP A 146 -2.28 19.09 -34.78
CA ASP A 146 -3.60 19.72 -34.85
C ASP A 146 -3.49 21.23 -35.14
N ASN A 147 -2.57 21.92 -34.44
CA ASN A 147 -2.28 23.32 -34.68
C ASN A 147 -0.80 23.67 -34.42
N PRO A 148 0.01 23.90 -35.48
CA PRO A 148 1.45 24.14 -35.35
C PRO A 148 1.79 25.51 -34.73
N HIS A 149 0.81 26.40 -34.54
CA HIS A 149 1.01 27.71 -33.91
C HIS A 149 0.93 27.68 -32.37
N GLN A 150 0.92 26.49 -31.76
CA GLN A 150 0.96 26.35 -30.31
C GLN A 150 2.41 26.26 -29.82
N ASP A 151 2.97 27.41 -29.40
CA ASP A 151 4.38 27.54 -29.03
C ASP A 151 4.82 26.60 -27.89
N VAL A 152 3.96 26.38 -26.88
CA VAL A 152 4.29 25.56 -25.70
C VAL A 152 4.39 24.06 -26.05
N PRO A 153 3.38 23.42 -26.68
CA PRO A 153 3.50 22.06 -27.21
C PRO A 153 4.64 21.87 -28.21
N LEU A 154 4.90 22.87 -29.07
CA LEU A 154 5.98 22.81 -30.05
C LEU A 154 7.36 22.77 -29.39
N ILE A 155 7.61 23.62 -28.40
CA ILE A 155 8.86 23.62 -27.64
C ILE A 155 9.01 22.32 -26.83
N ALA A 156 7.92 21.82 -26.24
CA ALA A 156 7.94 20.56 -25.49
C ALA A 156 8.31 19.37 -26.38
N ALA A 157 7.75 19.28 -27.60
CA ALA A 157 8.10 18.25 -28.56
C ALA A 157 9.56 18.34 -29.04
N LEU A 158 10.06 19.56 -29.32
CA LEU A 158 11.44 19.77 -29.79
C LEU A 158 12.52 19.53 -28.73
N ARG A 159 12.17 19.67 -27.44
CA ARG A 159 13.09 19.41 -26.32
C ARG A 159 13.01 17.98 -25.78
N SER A 160 12.03 17.21 -26.25
CA SER A 160 11.88 15.80 -25.89
C SER A 160 13.08 14.99 -26.41
N PRO A 161 13.57 13.99 -25.66
CA PRO A 161 14.66 13.09 -26.10
C PRO A 161 14.23 12.05 -27.18
N LEU A 162 13.15 12.32 -27.93
CA LEU A 162 12.73 11.49 -29.06
C LEU A 162 13.78 11.49 -30.18
#